data_AF-A0A950R271-F1
#
_entry.id   AF-A0A950R271-F1
#
_cell.length_a   1.000
_cell.length_b   1.000
_cell.length_c   1.000
_cell.angle_alpha   90.00
_cell.angle_beta   90.00
_cell.angle_gamma   90.00
#
_symmetry.space_group_name_H-M   'P 1'
#
loop_
_entity.id
_entity.type
_entity.pdbx_description
1 polymer ?
#
loop_
_entity_poly.entity_id
_entity_poly.type
_entity_poly.pdbx_seq_one_letter_code
_entity_poly.pdbx_strand_id
1 'polypeptide(L)'
;PHAGPGVPFFDDASDSFKRAVDDFDSNHGQTRALSLILAEARVRDTLTLWHLLWRVPLEGRERVFDRMAALTPVPAGVSRVRALELDPKTLEHWREELAWTW
;
A
#
# COMPACT_ATOMS: atom_id res chain seq x y z
N PRO A 1 21.91 7.76 11.87
CA PRO A 1 20.71 8.24 11.14
C PRO A 1 19.88 7.05 10.65
N HIS A 2 18.90 6.62 11.46
CA HIS A 2 18.03 5.51 11.11
C HIS A 2 16.97 6.00 10.13
N ALA A 3 17.24 5.86 8.83
CA ALA A 3 16.14 5.71 7.88
C ALA A 3 15.32 4.53 8.41
N GLY A 4 14.05 4.76 8.73
CA GLY A 4 13.16 3.68 9.18
C GLY A 4 13.21 2.52 8.17
N PRO A 5 12.85 1.29 8.59
CA PRO A 5 12.81 0.17 7.66
C PRO A 5 12.02 0.57 6.42
N GLY A 6 12.53 0.19 5.24
CA GLY A 6 11.90 0.42 3.95
C GLY A 6 10.46 -0.09 3.90
N VAL A 7 9.78 0.07 2.76
CA VAL A 7 8.45 -0.51 2.59
C VAL A 7 8.58 -2.04 2.69
N PRO A 8 7.86 -2.70 3.59
CA PRO A 8 7.94 -4.14 3.75
C PRO A 8 7.29 -4.85 2.55
N PHE A 9 7.83 -6.02 2.18
CA PHE A 9 7.28 -6.90 1.15
C PHE A 9 7.46 -8.36 1.58
N PHE A 10 6.63 -9.27 1.05
CA PHE A 10 6.72 -10.69 1.35
C PHE A 10 7.89 -11.36 0.62
N ASP A 11 8.47 -12.40 1.23
CA ASP A 11 9.55 -13.16 0.60
C ASP A 11 9.09 -13.90 -0.67
N ASP A 12 7.80 -14.24 -0.78
CA ASP A 12 7.21 -14.88 -1.98
C ASP A 12 6.77 -13.89 -3.09
N ALA A 13 6.98 -12.59 -2.88
CA ALA A 13 6.71 -11.57 -3.89
C ALA A 13 7.61 -11.78 -5.13
N SER A 14 7.14 -11.37 -6.32
CA SER A 14 7.92 -11.49 -7.55
C SER A 14 9.19 -10.63 -7.48
N ASP A 15 10.27 -11.05 -8.13
CA ASP A 15 11.49 -10.24 -8.22
C ASP A 15 11.23 -8.84 -8.78
N SER A 16 10.32 -8.73 -9.75
CA SER A 16 9.87 -7.46 -10.32
C SER A 16 9.22 -6.56 -9.25
N PHE A 17 8.37 -7.12 -8.40
CA PHE A 17 7.73 -6.39 -7.30
C PHE A 17 8.76 -5.91 -6.27
N LYS A 18 9.63 -6.82 -5.81
CA LYS A 18 10.70 -6.50 -4.84
C LYS A 18 11.60 -5.36 -5.35
N ARG A 19 12.01 -5.41 -6.62
CA ARG A 19 12.80 -4.34 -7.26
C ARG A 19 12.04 -3.03 -7.34
N ALA A 20 10.74 -3.05 -7.64
CA ALA A 20 9.93 -1.85 -7.69
C ALA A 20 9.78 -1.19 -6.31
N VAL A 21 9.70 -1.99 -5.24
CA VAL A 21 9.67 -1.51 -3.86
C VAL A 21 11.02 -0.89 -3.45
N ASP A 22 12.13 -1.54 -3.77
CA ASP A 22 13.48 -1.00 -3.53
C ASP A 22 13.74 0.31 -4.29
N ASP A 23 13.31 0.37 -5.55
CA ASP A 23 13.37 1.60 -6.37
C ASP A 23 12.51 2.72 -5.77
N PHE A 24 11.33 2.38 -5.24
CA PHE A 24 10.46 3.34 -4.56
C PHE A 24 11.12 3.94 -3.32
N ASP A 25 11.74 3.12 -2.47
CA ASP A 25 12.45 3.61 -1.27
C ASP A 25 13.69 4.43 -1.63
N SER A 26 14.47 3.99 -2.62
CA SER A 26 15.69 4.66 -3.06
C SER A 26 15.42 6.00 -3.75
N ASN A 27 14.33 6.10 -4.53
CA ASN A 27 13.99 7.29 -5.32
C ASN A 27 12.93 8.17 -4.67
N HIS A 28 12.72 8.09 -3.35
CA HIS A 28 11.75 8.93 -2.62
C HIS A 28 10.32 8.87 -3.19
N GLY A 29 9.88 7.69 -3.63
CA GLY A 29 8.49 7.44 -3.98
C GLY A 29 8.06 7.92 -5.38
N GLN A 30 8.96 7.88 -6.36
CA GLN A 30 8.63 8.25 -7.75
C GLN A 30 7.40 7.50 -8.30
N THR A 31 6.59 8.21 -9.10
CA THR A 31 5.34 7.73 -9.70
C THR A 31 5.51 6.46 -10.53
N ARG A 32 6.68 6.27 -11.18
CA ARG A 32 6.96 5.07 -11.99
C ARG A 32 7.08 3.81 -11.12
N ALA A 33 7.85 3.89 -10.02
CA ALA A 33 8.02 2.79 -9.08
C ALA A 33 6.67 2.40 -8.47
N LEU A 34 5.90 3.40 -8.01
CA LEU A 34 4.54 3.19 -7.52
C LEU A 34 3.64 2.48 -8.54
N SER A 35 3.70 2.87 -9.81
CA SER A 35 2.90 2.24 -10.86
C SER A 35 3.22 0.75 -11.05
N LEU A 36 4.51 0.38 -10.94
CA LEU A 36 4.93 -1.02 -11.04
C LEU A 36 4.49 -1.82 -9.82
N ILE A 37 4.65 -1.27 -8.60
CA ILE A 37 4.17 -1.91 -7.37
C ILE A 37 2.67 -2.18 -7.48
N LEU A 38 1.88 -1.18 -7.87
CA LEU A 38 0.43 -1.33 -8.00
C LEU A 38 0.03 -2.36 -9.05
N ALA A 39 0.76 -2.45 -10.17
CA ALA A 39 0.47 -3.41 -11.23
C ALA A 39 0.76 -4.86 -10.81
N GLU A 40 1.84 -5.09 -10.07
CA GLU A 40 2.31 -6.41 -9.67
C GLU A 40 1.71 -6.90 -8.33
N ALA A 41 1.18 -5.99 -7.51
CA ALA A 41 0.63 -6.30 -6.19
C ALA A 41 -0.45 -7.38 -6.24
N ARG A 42 -0.40 -8.33 -5.30
CA ARG A 42 -1.40 -9.37 -5.08
C ARG A 42 -2.12 -9.15 -3.76
N VAL A 43 -3.12 -9.99 -3.47
CA VAL A 43 -3.87 -9.95 -2.20
C VAL A 43 -2.95 -9.99 -0.97
N ARG A 44 -1.91 -10.83 -1.00
CA ARG A 44 -0.91 -10.93 0.07
C ARG A 44 -0.13 -9.62 0.25
N ASP A 45 0.16 -8.91 -0.82
CA ASP A 45 0.95 -7.66 -0.79
C ASP A 45 0.17 -6.43 -0.30
N THR A 46 -1.06 -6.62 0.21
CA THR A 46 -1.85 -5.53 0.80
C THR A 46 -1.15 -4.88 1.99
N LEU A 47 -0.26 -5.60 2.70
CA LEU A 47 0.62 -5.00 3.72
C LEU A 47 1.56 -3.95 3.11
N THR A 48 2.21 -4.27 1.99
CA THR A 48 3.06 -3.31 1.27
C THR A 48 2.25 -2.08 0.86
N LEU A 49 1.07 -2.29 0.27
CA LEU A 49 0.17 -1.21 -0.14
C LEU A 49 -0.31 -0.35 1.05
N TRP A 50 -0.58 -0.99 2.19
CA TRP A 50 -0.92 -0.31 3.44
C TRP A 50 0.14 0.70 3.86
N HIS A 51 1.41 0.30 3.83
CA HIS A 51 2.52 1.19 4.14
C HIS A 51 2.68 2.32 3.11
N LEU A 52 2.33 2.08 1.84
CA LEU A 52 2.39 3.11 0.81
C LEU A 52 1.39 4.24 1.02
N LEU A 53 0.20 4.00 1.60
CA LEU A 53 -0.79 5.05 1.88
C LEU A 53 -0.19 6.25 2.65
N TRP A 54 0.77 5.98 3.54
CA TRP A 54 1.44 6.99 4.36
C TRP A 54 2.66 7.62 3.70
N ARG A 55 3.17 7.01 2.63
CA ARG A 55 4.44 7.39 1.97
C ARG A 55 4.24 8.11 0.65
N VAL A 56 3.00 8.20 0.15
CA VAL A 56 2.67 8.84 -1.14
C VAL A 56 1.80 10.09 -0.95
N PRO A 57 1.89 11.06 -1.89
CA PRO A 57 0.96 12.18 -1.94
C PRO A 57 -0.46 11.71 -2.27
N LEU A 58 -1.45 12.58 -2.13
CA LEU A 58 -2.88 12.27 -2.31
C LEU A 58 -3.18 11.50 -3.61
N GLU A 59 -2.62 11.95 -4.75
CA GLU A 59 -2.77 11.27 -6.04
C GLU A 59 -2.29 9.81 -6.02
N GLY A 60 -1.17 9.55 -5.33
CA GLY A 60 -0.69 8.20 -5.11
C GLY A 60 -1.59 7.40 -4.18
N ARG A 61 -2.17 8.03 -3.15
CA ARG A 61 -3.06 7.36 -2.19
C ARG A 61 -4.33 6.89 -2.85
N GLU A 62 -4.89 7.67 -3.77
CA GLU A 62 -6.06 7.26 -4.56
C GLU A 62 -5.77 5.98 -5.32
N ARG A 63 -4.62 5.91 -6.00
CA ARG A 63 -4.20 4.74 -6.76
C ARG A 63 -3.94 3.53 -5.87
N VAL A 64 -3.34 3.75 -4.70
CA VAL A 64 -3.12 2.69 -3.69
C VAL A 64 -4.45 2.17 -3.16
N PHE A 65 -5.37 3.07 -2.79
CA PHE A 65 -6.71 2.72 -2.32
C PHE A 65 -7.46 1.90 -3.37
N ASP A 66 -7.51 2.38 -4.61
CA ASP A 66 -8.24 1.72 -5.69
C ASP A 66 -7.64 0.33 -5.98
N ARG A 67 -6.31 0.19 -5.87
CA ARG A 67 -5.66 -1.13 -6.01
C ARG A 67 -5.99 -2.06 -4.85
N MET A 68 -5.95 -1.59 -3.61
CA MET A 68 -6.33 -2.38 -2.44
C MET A 68 -7.79 -2.82 -2.52
N ALA A 69 -8.70 -1.93 -2.91
CA ALA A 69 -10.11 -2.22 -3.12
C ALA A 69 -10.38 -3.24 -4.24
N ALA A 70 -9.51 -3.29 -5.25
CA ALA A 70 -9.56 -4.29 -6.32
C ALA A 70 -9.02 -5.66 -5.89
N LEU A 71 -8.12 -5.72 -4.91
CA LEU A 71 -7.51 -6.96 -4.42
C LEU A 71 -8.33 -7.58 -3.28
N THR A 72 -8.84 -6.75 -2.39
CA THR A 72 -9.63 -7.16 -1.22
C THR A 72 -10.90 -6.32 -1.15
N PRO A 73 -12.07 -6.93 -0.92
CA PRO A 73 -13.31 -6.18 -0.78
C PRO A 73 -13.18 -5.13 0.34
N VAL A 74 -13.61 -3.90 0.05
CA VAL A 74 -13.62 -2.83 1.06
C VAL A 74 -14.68 -3.17 2.12
N PRO A 75 -14.30 -3.25 3.41
CA PRO A 75 -15.24 -3.64 4.45
C PRO A 75 -16.33 -2.59 4.65
N ALA A 76 -17.51 -3.05 5.05
CA ALA A 76 -18.65 -2.18 5.27
C ALA A 76 -18.33 -1.14 6.36
N GLY A 77 -18.50 0.15 6.05
CA GLY A 77 -18.17 1.24 6.97
C GLY A 77 -16.81 1.89 6.72
N VAL A 78 -15.97 1.36 5.83
CA VAL A 78 -14.79 2.07 5.32
C VAL A 78 -15.20 3.04 4.22
N SER A 79 -14.97 4.34 4.45
CA SER A 79 -15.23 5.39 3.46
C SER A 79 -13.97 5.71 2.68
N ARG A 80 -14.05 5.71 1.34
CA ARG A 80 -12.93 6.11 0.45
C ARG A 80 -12.39 7.49 0.83
N VAL A 81 -13.28 8.47 1.01
CA VAL A 81 -12.89 9.84 1.35
C VAL A 81 -12.08 9.87 2.64
N ARG A 82 -12.57 9.20 3.69
CA ARG A 82 -11.88 9.14 4.99
C ARG A 82 -10.56 8.38 4.92
N ALA A 83 -10.49 7.29 4.17
CA ALA A 83 -9.26 6.55 3.95
C ALA A 83 -8.17 7.40 3.26
N LEU A 84 -8.55 8.24 2.29
CA LEU A 84 -7.63 9.15 1.60
C LEU A 84 -7.15 10.31 2.48
N GLU A 85 -7.98 10.75 3.41
CA GLU A 85 -7.63 11.70 4.48
C GLU A 85 -6.75 11.07 5.57
N LEU A 86 -6.45 9.77 5.48
CA LEU A 86 -5.75 9.00 6.51
C LEU A 86 -6.47 9.04 7.87
N ASP A 87 -7.81 9.04 7.86
CA ASP A 87 -8.61 9.00 9.07
C ASP A 87 -8.27 7.75 9.90
N PRO A 88 -7.82 7.92 11.15
CA PRO A 88 -7.27 6.82 11.93
C PRO A 88 -8.31 5.74 12.24
N LYS A 89 -9.59 6.10 12.45
CA LYS A 89 -10.65 5.12 12.73
C LYS A 89 -11.00 4.28 11.50
N THR A 90 -11.11 4.94 10.35
CA THR A 90 -11.38 4.28 9.06
C THR A 90 -10.24 3.34 8.70
N LEU A 91 -8.99 3.78 8.88
CA LEU A 91 -7.82 2.96 8.61
C LEU A 91 -7.68 1.82 9.63
N GLU A 92 -7.93 2.04 10.91
CA GLU A 92 -7.90 0.96 11.92
C GLU A 92 -8.89 -0.16 11.56
N HIS A 93 -10.14 0.19 11.26
CA HIS A 93 -11.15 -0.79 10.85
C HIS A 93 -10.76 -1.54 9.57
N TRP A 94 -10.21 -0.84 8.56
CA TRP A 94 -9.75 -1.53 7.36
C TRP A 94 -8.55 -2.44 7.63
N ARG A 95 -7.64 -2.02 8.51
CA ARG A 95 -6.47 -2.80 8.92
C ARG A 95 -6.86 -4.08 9.64
N GLU A 96 -7.84 -4.05 10.52
CA GLU A 96 -8.31 -5.24 11.25
C GLU A 96 -8.78 -6.35 10.30
N GLU A 97 -9.46 -5.98 9.22
CA GLU A 97 -9.92 -6.89 8.18
C GLU A 97 -8.76 -7.42 7.32
N LEU A 98 -7.81 -6.56 6.98
CA LEU A 98 -6.62 -6.95 6.21
C LEU A 98 -5.62 -7.78 7.02
N ALA A 99 -5.54 -7.60 8.34
CA ALA A 99 -4.57 -8.26 9.20
C ALA A 99 -4.69 -9.79 9.17
N TRP A 100 -5.88 -10.32 8.86
CA TRP A 100 -6.09 -11.77 8.65
C TRP A 100 -5.43 -12.31 7.38
N THR A 101 -5.02 -11.45 6.45
CA THR A 101 -4.39 -11.80 5.18
C THR A 101 -2.86 -11.69 5.21
N TRP A 102 -2.29 -11.10 6.27
CA TRP A 102 -0.86 -10.86 6.45
C TRP A 102 -0.22 -11.98 7.27
#